data_AF-V4AAD9-F1
#
_entry.id   AF-V4AAD9-F1
#
_cell.length_a   1.000
_cell.length_b   1.000
_cell.length_c   1.000
_cell.angle_alpha   90.00
_cell.angle_beta   90.00
_cell.angle_gamma   90.00
#
_symmetry.space_group_name_H-M   'P 1'
#
loop_
_entity.id
_entity.type
_entity.pdbx_description
1 polymer ?
#
loop_
_entity_poly.entity_id
_entity_poly.type
_entity_poly.pdbx_seq_one_letter_code
_entity_poly.pdbx_strand_id
1 'polypeptide(L)'
;MSARRSPRRPESAKPLQKPKISRKEEELTKENQRLKVTIDYMQDENTKLKEKLEKIADRLINNVDKSEYNFKVYKSLSDISVEEFTAMISDITSKKEKKGEHYLESRIEEVETRLTQMSGEFAKLIQLKMRLENGLEDIENCYCIETTRQKARSLKTHSANTQIFIQPPKYEDQNKTKLTLLEEILSEETVTEDENPLVISPSTNRLPQSVTMNLEPILMPRKFVKLPADTHVKDILPELKQLIIQTLSLQKGNGSDWRMFAERIGLSETLINQWKLMKLNQPMRNVLNVWSNSPGATVRLLHRHLVSPQLKSVMLAKRVTEYYNVD
;
A
#
# COMPACT_ATOMS: atom_id res chain seq x y z
N MET A 1 62.61 18.71 112.41
CA MET A 1 62.40 17.71 111.33
C MET A 1 60.95 17.75 110.88
N SER A 2 60.73 17.83 109.57
CA SER A 2 59.46 17.78 108.81
C SER A 2 58.36 18.80 109.15
N ALA A 3 58.48 19.99 108.53
CA ALA A 3 57.36 20.89 108.29
C ALA A 3 56.45 20.31 107.17
N ARG A 4 55.19 20.00 107.49
CA ARG A 4 54.16 19.66 106.50
C ARG A 4 53.61 20.96 105.89
N ARG A 5 53.90 21.16 104.60
CA ARG A 5 53.23 22.17 103.75
C ARG A 5 51.88 21.62 103.24
N SER A 6 51.03 22.58 102.88
CA SER A 6 49.59 22.55 102.62
C SER A 6 49.06 21.53 101.59
N PRO A 7 47.72 21.48 101.42
CA PRO A 7 47.18 21.90 100.14
C PRO A 7 46.20 23.07 100.29
N ARG A 8 46.61 24.22 99.74
CA ARG A 8 45.71 25.34 99.42
C ARG A 8 44.99 25.00 98.11
N ARG A 9 43.67 25.12 98.18
CA ARG A 9 42.70 25.13 97.07
C ARG A 9 43.09 26.20 96.04
N PRO A 10 43.18 25.91 94.73
CA PRO A 10 43.11 26.93 93.70
C PRO A 10 41.65 27.11 93.28
N GLU A 11 41.19 28.33 93.52
CA GLU A 11 40.28 29.17 92.75
C GLU A 11 39.50 28.53 91.58
N SER A 12 38.18 28.64 91.74
CA SER A 12 37.16 28.68 90.69
C SER A 12 37.65 29.28 89.38
N ALA A 13 37.69 28.45 88.33
CA ALA A 13 37.78 28.89 86.96
C ALA A 13 36.66 29.90 86.66
N LYS A 14 37.05 31.12 86.28
CA LYS A 14 36.14 32.14 85.73
C LYS A 14 35.48 31.56 84.47
N PRO A 15 34.16 31.67 84.30
CA PRO A 15 33.54 31.34 83.03
C PRO A 15 34.02 32.33 81.97
N LEU A 16 34.59 31.81 80.88
CA LEU A 16 34.92 32.59 79.69
C LEU A 16 33.68 33.37 79.24
N GLN A 17 33.74 34.69 79.35
CA GLN A 17 32.73 35.60 78.81
C GLN A 17 32.65 35.37 77.30
N LYS A 18 31.45 34.96 76.85
CA LYS A 18 31.11 34.97 75.42
C LYS A 18 31.30 36.40 74.90
N PRO A 19 31.99 36.62 73.78
CA PRO A 19 32.18 37.96 73.23
C PRO A 19 30.81 38.57 72.90
N LYS A 20 30.60 39.83 73.29
CA LYS A 20 29.46 40.65 72.89
C LYS A 20 29.57 40.89 71.39
N ILE A 21 28.83 40.11 70.61
CA ILE A 21 28.68 40.28 69.17
C ILE A 21 28.07 41.67 68.92
N SER A 22 28.67 42.45 68.02
CA SER A 22 28.18 43.78 67.66
C SER A 22 26.84 43.64 66.93
N ARG A 23 25.86 44.54 67.15
CA ARG A 23 24.56 44.52 66.43
C ARG A 23 24.73 44.40 64.90
N LYS A 24 25.79 45.00 64.37
CA LYS A 24 26.14 44.96 62.94
C LYS A 24 26.59 43.57 62.49
N GLU A 25 27.24 42.79 63.36
CA GLU A 25 27.62 41.40 63.09
C GLU A 25 26.40 40.47 63.17
N GLU A 26 25.45 40.73 64.07
CA GLU A 26 24.16 40.00 64.10
C GLU A 26 23.30 40.27 62.85
N GLU A 27 23.31 41.50 62.34
CA GLU A 27 22.63 41.85 61.08
C GLU A 27 23.30 41.19 59.86
N LEU A 28 24.63 41.26 59.76
CA LEU A 28 25.40 40.62 58.70
C LEU A 28 25.30 39.09 58.71
N THR A 29 25.18 38.47 59.88
CA THR A 29 24.99 37.01 59.99
C THR A 29 23.59 36.59 59.56
N LYS A 30 22.55 37.36 59.90
CA LYS A 30 21.18 37.14 59.40
C LYS A 30 21.09 37.33 57.89
N GLU A 31 21.74 38.35 57.34
CA GLU A 31 21.74 38.61 55.90
C GLU A 31 22.49 37.52 55.13
N ASN A 32 23.66 37.08 55.62
CA ASN A 32 24.36 35.93 55.04
C ASN A 32 23.53 34.64 55.10
N GLN A 33 22.84 34.37 56.20
CA GLN A 33 21.93 33.23 56.28
C GLN A 33 20.81 33.33 55.24
N ARG A 34 20.22 34.51 55.09
CA ARG A 34 19.16 34.75 54.10
C ARG A 34 19.67 34.55 52.67
N LEU A 35 20.81 35.15 52.33
CA LEU A 35 21.46 34.99 51.02
C LEU A 35 21.82 33.54 50.74
N LYS A 36 22.28 32.79 51.74
CA LYS A 36 22.59 31.37 51.60
C LYS A 36 21.35 30.54 51.28
N VAL A 37 20.24 30.78 51.99
CA VAL A 37 18.94 30.16 51.67
C VAL A 37 18.48 30.52 50.26
N THR A 38 18.67 31.76 49.81
CA THR A 38 18.33 32.17 48.45
C THR A 38 19.22 31.50 47.40
N ILE A 39 20.53 31.39 47.64
CA ILE A 39 21.44 30.68 46.74
C ILE A 39 21.06 29.21 46.63
N ASP A 40 20.81 28.54 47.76
CA ASP A 40 20.42 27.13 47.79
C ASP A 40 19.08 26.93 47.04
N TYR A 41 18.12 27.83 47.24
CA TYR A 41 16.85 27.83 46.50
C TYR A 41 17.04 28.00 44.99
N MET A 42 17.82 29.00 44.58
CA MET A 42 18.07 29.27 43.16
C MET A 42 18.88 28.15 42.49
N GLN A 43 19.78 27.49 43.22
CA GLN A 43 20.50 26.31 42.74
C GLN A 43 19.56 25.12 42.52
N ASP A 44 18.66 24.85 43.47
CA ASP A 44 17.66 23.77 43.35
C ASP A 44 16.63 24.05 42.25
N GLU A 45 16.24 25.30 42.03
CA GLU A 45 15.37 25.66 40.92
C GLU A 45 16.08 25.49 39.57
N ASN A 46 17.36 25.86 39.49
CA ASN A 46 18.15 25.75 38.27
C ASN A 46 18.42 24.28 37.89
N THR A 47 18.68 23.39 38.86
CA THR A 47 18.78 21.95 38.60
C THR A 47 17.45 21.38 38.06
N LYS A 48 16.32 21.73 38.69
CA LYS A 48 14.98 21.32 38.21
C LYS A 48 14.68 21.80 36.80
N LEU A 49 15.06 23.03 36.47
CA LEU A 49 14.86 23.60 35.13
C LEU A 49 15.73 22.89 34.09
N LYS A 50 17.00 22.58 34.42
CA LYS A 50 17.88 21.80 33.56
C LYS A 50 17.32 20.41 33.26
N GLU A 51 16.84 19.69 34.28
CA GLU A 51 16.22 18.37 34.09
C GLU A 51 14.96 18.44 33.21
N LYS A 52 14.14 19.48 33.37
CA LYS A 52 12.96 19.69 32.52
C LYS A 52 13.36 19.97 31.07
N LEU A 53 14.36 20.82 30.87
CA LEU A 53 14.86 21.17 29.54
C LEU A 53 15.41 19.93 28.83
N GLU A 54 16.21 19.12 29.53
CA GLU A 54 16.76 17.86 29.02
C GLU A 54 15.66 16.90 28.56
N LYS A 55 14.63 16.70 29.39
CA LYS A 55 13.46 15.87 29.02
C LYS A 55 12.69 16.39 27.81
N ILE A 56 12.52 17.71 27.69
CA ILE A 56 11.81 18.32 26.56
C ILE A 56 12.64 18.15 25.29
N ALA A 57 13.94 18.34 25.40
CA ALA A 57 14.84 18.30 24.27
C ALA A 57 15.08 16.88 23.75
N ASP A 58 15.17 15.88 24.63
CA ASP A 58 15.14 14.46 24.25
C ASP A 58 13.85 14.10 23.50
N ARG A 59 12.70 14.60 23.97
CA ARG A 59 11.43 14.40 23.28
C ARG A 59 11.41 15.09 21.93
N LEU A 60 12.02 16.28 21.81
CA LEU A 60 12.08 17.01 20.55
C LEU A 60 12.94 16.25 19.53
N ILE A 61 14.18 15.90 19.88
CA ILE A 61 15.13 15.19 19.00
C ILE A 61 14.58 13.83 18.54
N ASN A 62 13.80 13.15 19.37
CA ASN A 62 13.18 11.88 18.99
C ASN A 62 11.98 12.02 18.04
N ASN A 63 11.36 13.20 17.94
CA ASN A 63 10.19 13.45 17.09
C ASN A 63 10.49 14.28 15.83
N VAL A 64 11.69 14.85 15.71
CA VAL A 64 12.15 15.55 14.51
C VAL A 64 12.79 14.57 13.52
N ASP A 65 12.68 14.87 12.22
CA ASP A 65 13.38 14.12 11.19
C ASP A 65 14.90 14.37 11.29
N LYS A 66 15.62 13.36 11.80
CA LYS A 66 17.08 13.42 12.03
C LYS A 66 17.91 13.58 10.76
N SER A 67 17.29 13.51 9.57
CA SER A 67 17.98 13.71 8.29
C SER A 67 18.06 15.19 7.88
N GLU A 68 17.11 16.02 8.30
CA GLU A 68 17.07 17.46 7.99
C GLU A 68 18.03 18.27 8.87
N TYR A 69 18.24 17.79 10.09
CA TYR A 69 19.14 18.39 11.07
C TYR A 69 20.36 17.48 11.17
N ASN A 70 21.55 18.00 10.88
CA ASN A 70 22.80 17.26 10.70
C ASN A 70 23.32 16.67 12.04
N PHE A 71 22.51 15.86 12.73
CA PHE A 71 22.77 15.19 13.99
C PHE A 71 23.75 14.04 13.76
N LYS A 72 24.98 14.38 13.37
CA LYS A 72 26.10 13.45 13.41
C LYS A 72 26.46 13.25 14.88
N VAL A 73 25.93 12.18 15.46
CA VAL A 73 26.47 11.46 16.61
C VAL A 73 26.68 12.34 17.87
N TYR A 74 25.67 12.31 18.75
CA TYR A 74 25.77 12.72 20.16
C TYR A 74 26.53 14.02 20.45
N LYS A 75 25.96 15.14 20.03
CA LYS A 75 26.25 16.43 20.67
C LYS A 75 25.45 16.50 21.98
N SER A 76 26.08 16.97 23.04
CA SER A 76 25.39 17.18 24.31
C SER A 76 24.28 18.20 24.08
N LEU A 77 23.21 18.14 24.85
CA LEU A 77 22.10 19.12 24.77
C LEU A 77 22.55 20.58 24.92
N SER A 78 23.72 20.79 25.51
CA SER A 78 24.40 22.07 25.64
C SER A 78 24.94 22.64 24.32
N ASP A 79 25.00 21.84 23.25
CA ASP A 79 25.60 22.20 21.95
C ASP A 79 24.55 22.57 20.88
N ILE A 80 23.26 22.48 21.21
CA ILE A 80 22.15 22.86 20.32
C ILE A 80 21.80 24.32 20.60
N SER A 81 21.78 25.14 19.55
CA SER A 81 21.45 26.56 19.71
C SER A 81 19.95 26.76 20.00
N VAL A 82 19.59 27.86 20.65
CA VAL A 82 18.19 28.20 20.95
C VAL A 82 17.40 28.42 19.64
N GLU A 83 18.06 28.94 18.61
CA GLU A 83 17.51 29.14 17.27
C GLU A 83 17.20 27.79 16.58
N GLU A 84 18.09 26.80 16.70
CA GLU A 84 17.84 25.45 16.18
C GLU A 84 16.69 24.77 16.93
N PHE A 85 16.60 24.96 18.24
CA PHE A 85 15.53 24.41 19.07
C PHE A 85 14.15 24.99 18.72
N THR A 86 14.10 26.31 18.49
CA THR A 86 12.87 27.00 18.08
C THR A 86 12.44 26.62 16.67
N ALA A 87 13.39 26.41 15.75
CA ALA A 87 13.10 25.88 14.41
C ALA A 87 12.50 24.46 14.46
N MET A 88 13.09 23.57 15.26
CA MET A 88 12.58 22.21 15.46
C MET A 88 11.16 22.18 16.05
N ILE A 89 10.86 23.06 17.02
CA ILE A 89 9.51 23.20 17.57
C ILE A 89 8.54 23.66 16.47
N SER A 90 8.92 24.67 15.68
CA SER A 90 8.12 25.19 14.58
C SER A 90 7.83 24.13 13.52
N ASP A 91 8.82 23.30 13.17
CA ASP A 91 8.64 22.21 12.21
C ASP A 91 7.66 21.14 12.71
N ILE A 92 7.72 20.78 13.99
CA ILE A 92 6.80 19.80 14.57
C ILE A 92 5.37 20.34 14.60
N THR A 93 5.18 21.60 14.98
CA THR A 93 3.85 22.23 15.02
C THR A 93 3.28 22.41 13.62
N SER A 94 4.12 22.79 12.64
CA SER A 94 3.71 23.00 11.24
C SER A 94 3.43 21.69 10.47
N LYS A 95 4.19 20.63 10.75
CA LYS A 95 4.05 19.33 10.03
C LYS A 95 2.78 18.57 10.44
N LYS A 96 2.21 18.83 11.62
CA LYS A 96 0.99 18.15 12.11
C LYS A 96 -0.29 18.62 11.41
N GLU A 97 -0.38 19.90 11.06
CA GLU A 97 -1.56 20.44 10.36
C GLU A 97 -1.62 19.96 8.90
N LYS A 98 -0.48 19.88 8.21
CA LYS A 98 -0.47 19.53 6.77
C LYS A 98 -0.63 18.04 6.44
N LYS A 99 -0.36 17.13 7.38
CA LYS A 99 -0.43 15.67 7.14
C LYS A 99 -1.75 15.03 7.56
N GLY A 100 -2.49 15.62 8.49
CA GLY A 100 -3.74 15.04 9.03
C GLY A 100 -4.94 15.19 8.09
N GLU A 101 -5.20 16.42 7.61
CA GLU A 101 -6.35 16.71 6.75
C GLU A 101 -6.21 16.05 5.38
N HIS A 102 -5.08 16.21 4.70
CA HIS A 102 -4.88 15.58 3.39
C HIS A 102 -4.90 14.05 3.43
N TYR A 103 -4.46 13.43 4.52
CA TYR A 103 -4.52 11.97 4.66
C TYR A 103 -5.97 11.47 4.85
N LEU A 104 -6.75 12.16 5.68
CA LEU A 104 -8.16 11.82 5.90
C LEU A 104 -8.98 12.05 4.64
N GLU A 105 -8.75 13.16 3.94
CA GLU A 105 -9.44 13.48 2.68
C GLU A 105 -9.08 12.47 1.58
N SER A 106 -7.80 12.12 1.43
CA SER A 106 -7.36 11.06 0.50
C SER A 106 -7.98 9.70 0.85
N ARG A 107 -8.15 9.40 2.14
CA ARG A 107 -8.75 8.14 2.60
C ARG A 107 -10.26 8.11 2.36
N ILE A 108 -10.94 9.24 2.52
CA ILE A 108 -12.37 9.39 2.22
C ILE A 108 -12.58 9.20 0.72
N GLU A 109 -11.78 9.88 -0.12
CA GLU A 109 -11.85 9.74 -1.58
C GLU A 109 -11.60 8.29 -2.05
N GLU A 110 -10.64 7.59 -1.44
CA GLU A 110 -10.40 6.16 -1.70
C GLU A 110 -11.64 5.31 -1.39
N VAL A 111 -12.27 5.56 -0.23
CA VAL A 111 -13.45 4.81 0.23
C VAL A 111 -14.65 5.10 -0.66
N GLU A 112 -14.89 6.34 -1.03
CA GLU A 112 -15.97 6.74 -1.96
C GLU A 112 -15.78 6.11 -3.34
N THR A 113 -14.54 6.08 -3.83
CA THR A 113 -14.21 5.46 -5.11
C THR A 113 -14.46 3.95 -5.07
N ARG A 114 -14.05 3.27 -3.98
CA ARG A 114 -14.30 1.84 -3.78
C ARG A 114 -15.79 1.52 -3.65
N LEU A 115 -16.54 2.35 -2.92
CA LEU A 115 -17.99 2.20 -2.79
C LEU A 115 -18.65 2.31 -4.17
N THR A 116 -18.26 3.30 -4.97
CA THR A 116 -18.78 3.50 -6.33
C THR A 116 -18.47 2.32 -7.25
N GLN A 117 -17.24 1.79 -7.19
CA GLN A 117 -16.86 0.58 -7.93
C GLN A 117 -17.71 -0.62 -7.51
N MET A 118 -17.86 -0.85 -6.21
CA MET A 118 -18.66 -1.95 -5.67
C MET A 118 -20.14 -1.83 -6.04
N SER A 119 -20.73 -0.62 -5.97
CA SER A 119 -22.08 -0.34 -6.44
C SER A 119 -22.23 -0.59 -7.95
N GLY A 120 -21.22 -0.26 -8.74
CA GLY A 120 -21.19 -0.56 -10.18
C GLY A 120 -21.16 -2.06 -10.47
N GLU A 121 -20.33 -2.82 -9.76
CA GLU A 121 -20.30 -4.29 -9.88
C GLU A 121 -21.61 -4.93 -9.41
N PHE A 122 -22.22 -4.39 -8.34
CA PHE A 122 -23.52 -4.84 -7.86
C PHE A 122 -24.64 -4.60 -8.89
N ALA A 123 -24.64 -3.45 -9.56
CA ALA A 123 -25.59 -3.17 -10.64
C ALA A 123 -25.41 -4.14 -11.83
N LYS A 124 -24.17 -4.50 -12.18
CA LYS A 124 -23.89 -5.52 -13.22
C LYS A 124 -24.39 -6.90 -12.80
N LEU A 125 -24.23 -7.27 -11.53
CA LEU A 125 -24.76 -8.52 -10.97
C LEU A 125 -26.28 -8.56 -11.03
N ILE A 126 -26.97 -7.48 -10.67
CA ILE A 126 -28.43 -7.38 -10.79
C ILE A 126 -28.87 -7.55 -12.25
N GLN A 127 -28.22 -6.86 -13.19
CA GLN A 127 -28.54 -6.99 -14.61
C GLN A 127 -28.31 -8.40 -15.14
N LEU A 128 -27.24 -9.08 -14.70
CA LEU A 128 -27.00 -10.47 -15.06
C LEU A 128 -28.09 -11.38 -14.49
N LYS A 129 -28.46 -11.19 -13.22
CA LYS A 129 -29.53 -11.95 -12.58
C LYS A 129 -30.85 -11.82 -13.35
N MET A 130 -31.29 -10.59 -13.64
CA MET A 130 -32.53 -10.38 -14.39
C MET A 130 -32.50 -11.04 -15.77
N ARG A 131 -31.35 -11.00 -16.47
CA ARG A 131 -31.21 -11.67 -17.77
C ARG A 131 -31.21 -13.19 -17.67
N LEU A 132 -30.66 -13.75 -16.60
CA LEU A 132 -30.70 -15.18 -16.33
C LEU A 132 -32.13 -15.63 -16.02
N GLU A 133 -32.85 -14.89 -15.18
CA GLU A 133 -34.26 -15.16 -14.85
C GLU A 133 -35.13 -15.13 -16.11
N ASN A 134 -35.05 -14.04 -16.89
CA ASN A 134 -35.80 -13.92 -18.16
C ASN A 134 -35.40 -15.00 -19.17
N GLY A 135 -34.11 -15.33 -19.27
CA GLY A 135 -33.63 -16.34 -20.20
C GLY A 135 -34.03 -17.77 -19.81
N LEU A 136 -34.19 -18.06 -18.51
CA LEU A 136 -34.70 -19.33 -18.01
C LEU A 136 -36.22 -19.43 -18.23
N GLU A 137 -36.97 -18.36 -17.98
CA GLU A 137 -38.40 -18.26 -18.29
C GLU A 137 -38.65 -18.45 -19.80
N ASP A 138 -37.81 -17.86 -20.65
CA ASP A 138 -37.84 -18.04 -22.10
C ASP A 138 -37.57 -19.48 -22.56
N ILE A 139 -36.81 -20.25 -21.78
CA ILE A 139 -36.51 -21.67 -22.03
C ILE A 139 -37.67 -22.54 -21.54
N GLU A 140 -38.23 -22.24 -20.37
CA GLU A 140 -39.40 -22.93 -19.81
C GLU A 140 -40.60 -22.85 -20.75
N ASN A 141 -40.77 -21.71 -21.43
CA ASN A 141 -41.85 -21.48 -22.40
C ASN A 141 -41.57 -22.03 -23.82
N CYS A 142 -40.49 -22.78 -24.05
CA CYS A 142 -40.17 -23.35 -25.36
C CYS A 142 -40.78 -24.75 -25.56
N TYR A 143 -41.52 -24.92 -26.66
CA TYR A 143 -42.16 -26.19 -27.04
C TYR A 143 -41.27 -27.14 -27.86
N CYS A 144 -40.08 -26.71 -28.29
CA CYS A 144 -39.19 -27.47 -29.17
C CYS A 144 -37.81 -27.65 -28.54
N ILE A 145 -37.26 -28.86 -28.61
CA ILE A 145 -35.99 -29.20 -27.96
C ILE A 145 -34.78 -28.53 -28.65
N GLU A 146 -34.82 -28.36 -29.97
CA GLU A 146 -33.81 -27.59 -30.72
C GLU A 146 -33.77 -26.12 -30.27
N THR A 147 -34.93 -25.47 -30.11
CA THR A 147 -34.99 -24.06 -29.72
C THR A 147 -34.58 -23.89 -28.25
N THR A 148 -34.97 -24.81 -27.38
CA THR A 148 -34.48 -24.90 -25.99
C THR A 148 -32.97 -25.06 -25.93
N ARG A 149 -32.39 -25.95 -26.74
CA ARG A 149 -30.93 -26.18 -26.80
C ARG A 149 -30.20 -24.94 -27.31
N GLN A 150 -30.76 -24.22 -28.29
CA GLN A 150 -30.20 -22.98 -28.81
C GLN A 150 -30.27 -21.84 -27.78
N LYS A 151 -31.42 -21.64 -27.12
CA LYS A 151 -31.59 -20.63 -26.07
C LYS A 151 -30.70 -20.92 -24.85
N ALA A 152 -30.58 -22.18 -24.43
CA ALA A 152 -29.68 -22.59 -23.34
C ALA A 152 -28.20 -22.34 -23.68
N ARG A 153 -27.77 -22.61 -24.93
CA ARG A 153 -26.41 -22.27 -25.40
C ARG A 153 -26.18 -20.75 -25.43
N SER A 154 -27.18 -19.99 -25.87
CA SER A 154 -27.14 -18.52 -25.83
C SER A 154 -27.01 -18.03 -24.38
N LEU A 155 -27.85 -18.51 -23.46
CA LEU A 155 -27.81 -18.11 -22.05
C LEU A 155 -26.47 -18.45 -21.38
N LYS A 156 -25.92 -19.64 -21.68
CA LYS A 156 -24.61 -20.09 -21.20
C LYS A 156 -23.46 -19.22 -21.71
N THR A 157 -23.50 -18.80 -22.97
CA THR A 157 -22.46 -17.92 -23.52
C THR A 157 -22.53 -16.51 -22.94
N HIS A 158 -23.74 -16.01 -22.68
CA HIS A 158 -23.93 -14.71 -22.04
C HIS A 158 -23.53 -14.73 -20.57
N SER A 159 -23.78 -15.82 -19.84
CA SER A 159 -23.36 -15.96 -18.45
C SER A 159 -21.85 -16.15 -18.30
N ALA A 160 -21.22 -16.90 -19.20
CA ALA A 160 -19.76 -17.13 -19.21
C ALA A 160 -18.93 -15.88 -19.55
N ASN A 161 -19.51 -14.90 -20.26
CA ASN A 161 -18.85 -13.63 -20.56
C ASN A 161 -18.78 -12.68 -19.35
N THR A 162 -19.54 -12.97 -18.30
CA THR A 162 -19.44 -12.30 -17.00
C THR A 162 -18.59 -13.18 -16.10
N GLN A 163 -17.41 -12.71 -15.70
CA GLN A 163 -16.41 -13.42 -14.88
C GLN A 163 -16.88 -13.78 -13.45
N ILE A 164 -18.18 -13.95 -13.23
CA ILE A 164 -18.81 -14.30 -11.95
C ILE A 164 -18.84 -15.83 -11.78
N PHE A 165 -18.83 -16.59 -12.87
CA PHE A 165 -18.69 -18.05 -12.86
C PHE A 165 -17.37 -18.46 -13.50
N ILE A 166 -16.26 -18.13 -12.85
CA ILE A 166 -14.98 -18.77 -13.16
C ILE A 166 -15.07 -20.20 -12.63
N GLN A 167 -15.26 -21.18 -13.53
CA GLN A 167 -14.89 -22.55 -13.18
C GLN A 167 -13.40 -22.53 -12.82
N PRO A 168 -13.01 -23.05 -11.64
CA PRO A 168 -11.59 -23.17 -11.33
C PRO A 168 -10.94 -23.98 -12.46
N PRO A 169 -9.74 -23.60 -12.93
CA PRO A 169 -9.02 -24.42 -13.88
C PRO A 169 -8.91 -25.80 -13.26
N LYS A 170 -9.43 -26.82 -13.95
CA LYS A 170 -9.07 -28.19 -13.65
C LYS A 170 -7.55 -28.22 -13.76
N TYR A 171 -6.86 -28.46 -12.66
CA TYR A 171 -5.48 -28.92 -12.71
C TYR A 171 -5.53 -30.22 -13.51
N GLU A 172 -5.29 -30.13 -14.82
CA GLU A 172 -4.99 -31.29 -15.61
C GLU A 172 -3.66 -31.82 -15.11
N ASP A 173 -3.73 -32.94 -14.38
CA ASP A 173 -2.61 -33.85 -14.22
C ASP A 173 -1.92 -34.02 -15.57
N GLN A 174 -0.62 -33.66 -15.60
CA GLN A 174 0.26 -33.77 -16.77
C GLN A 174 0.52 -35.23 -17.21
N ASN A 175 -0.35 -36.18 -16.87
CA ASN A 175 -0.23 -37.59 -17.21
C ASN A 175 -1.28 -38.10 -18.22
N LYS A 176 -2.20 -37.25 -18.71
CA LYS A 176 -3.21 -37.71 -19.68
C LYS A 176 -2.77 -37.71 -21.14
N THR A 177 -1.65 -37.09 -21.50
CA THR A 177 -1.16 -37.07 -22.89
C THR A 177 -0.46 -38.35 -23.33
N LYS A 178 -0.27 -39.35 -22.43
CA LYS A 178 0.32 -40.65 -22.78
C LYS A 178 -0.68 -41.79 -22.94
N LEU A 179 -1.94 -41.66 -22.48
CA LEU A 179 -2.93 -42.73 -22.64
C LEU A 179 -3.77 -42.60 -23.92
N THR A 180 -3.90 -41.42 -24.51
CA THR A 180 -4.74 -41.21 -25.71
C THR A 180 -4.07 -41.64 -27.02
N LEU A 181 -2.75 -41.87 -27.02
CA LEU A 181 -1.99 -42.32 -28.19
C LEU A 181 -1.88 -43.84 -28.32
N LEU A 182 -2.30 -44.60 -27.29
CA LEU A 182 -2.30 -46.07 -27.28
C LEU A 182 -3.70 -46.67 -27.50
N GLU A 183 -4.78 -45.94 -27.23
CA GLU A 183 -6.16 -46.38 -27.52
C GLU A 183 -6.54 -46.22 -29.00
N GLU A 184 -5.87 -45.33 -29.74
CA GLU A 184 -6.11 -45.11 -31.18
C GLU A 184 -5.41 -46.17 -32.08
N ILE A 185 -4.58 -47.05 -31.50
CA ILE A 185 -3.87 -48.13 -32.23
C ILE A 185 -4.53 -49.52 -32.01
N LEU A 186 -5.50 -49.65 -31.10
CA LEU A 186 -6.09 -50.94 -30.72
C LEU A 186 -7.59 -51.11 -31.03
N SER A 187 -8.17 -50.25 -31.87
CA SER A 187 -9.59 -50.32 -32.24
C SER A 187 -9.82 -50.79 -33.69
N GLU A 188 -9.15 -51.87 -34.10
CA GLU A 188 -9.67 -52.76 -35.13
C GLU A 188 -9.93 -54.15 -34.50
N GLU A 189 -11.13 -54.66 -34.77
CA GLU A 189 -11.65 -56.01 -34.52
C GLU A 189 -12.50 -56.30 -33.26
N THR A 190 -13.77 -56.64 -33.58
CA THR A 190 -14.68 -57.62 -32.96
C THR A 190 -15.69 -57.22 -31.86
N VAL A 191 -16.94 -57.12 -32.34
CA VAL A 191 -18.23 -57.61 -31.80
C VAL A 191 -18.18 -58.51 -30.54
N THR A 192 -18.94 -58.15 -29.48
CA THR A 192 -20.10 -58.92 -28.94
C THR A 192 -20.75 -58.20 -27.74
N GLU A 193 -22.06 -58.42 -27.60
CA GLU A 193 -23.01 -58.00 -26.56
C GLU A 193 -22.67 -58.55 -25.17
N ASP A 194 -22.98 -57.81 -24.08
CA ASP A 194 -23.84 -58.31 -22.98
C ASP A 194 -24.19 -57.23 -21.92
N GLU A 195 -25.25 -57.52 -21.15
CA GLU A 195 -26.10 -56.63 -20.35
C GLU A 195 -25.60 -56.15 -18.94
N ASN A 196 -26.22 -55.04 -18.48
CA ASN A 196 -26.68 -54.72 -17.10
C ASN A 196 -25.66 -54.23 -16.01
N PRO A 197 -26.11 -53.57 -14.91
CA PRO A 197 -26.63 -52.19 -14.87
C PRO A 197 -26.07 -51.32 -13.69
N LEU A 198 -26.40 -50.01 -13.74
CA LEU A 198 -26.56 -49.04 -12.63
C LEU A 198 -25.92 -49.33 -11.26
N VAL A 199 -24.92 -48.50 -10.88
CA VAL A 199 -24.65 -48.14 -9.48
C VAL A 199 -24.58 -46.61 -9.35
N ILE A 200 -25.70 -46.04 -8.93
CA ILE A 200 -25.82 -44.68 -8.39
C ILE A 200 -25.42 -44.76 -6.91
N SER A 201 -24.49 -43.91 -6.47
CA SER A 201 -24.18 -43.65 -5.05
C SER A 201 -23.26 -42.41 -4.94
N PRO A 202 -23.29 -41.64 -3.83
CA PRO A 202 -24.15 -40.48 -3.71
C PRO A 202 -23.36 -39.17 -3.57
N SER A 203 -24.03 -38.08 -3.95
CA SER A 203 -23.67 -36.70 -3.68
C SER A 203 -23.34 -36.45 -2.20
N THR A 204 -22.07 -36.23 -1.88
CA THR A 204 -21.69 -35.54 -0.65
C THR A 204 -21.66 -34.03 -0.94
N ASN A 205 -22.79 -33.40 -0.65
CA ASN A 205 -22.91 -31.96 -0.50
C ASN A 205 -21.94 -31.50 0.61
N ARG A 206 -20.77 -31.00 0.21
CA ARG A 206 -20.02 -30.02 1.00
C ARG A 206 -19.96 -28.75 0.18
N LEU A 207 -20.78 -27.78 0.58
CA LEU A 207 -20.64 -26.38 0.17
C LEU A 207 -19.18 -25.95 0.46
N PRO A 208 -18.38 -25.59 -0.56
CA PRO A 208 -17.11 -24.95 -0.27
C PRO A 208 -17.43 -23.55 0.25
N GLN A 209 -17.03 -23.31 1.50
CA GLN A 209 -16.95 -21.97 2.09
C GLN A 209 -16.31 -21.01 1.09
N SER A 210 -16.90 -19.83 0.97
CA SER A 210 -16.43 -18.69 0.19
C SER A 210 -14.91 -18.68 0.03
N VAL A 211 -14.42 -19.06 -1.15
CA VAL A 211 -13.02 -18.90 -1.49
C VAL A 211 -12.82 -17.41 -1.70
N THR A 212 -12.33 -16.74 -0.67
CA THR A 212 -11.72 -15.43 -0.80
C THR A 212 -10.65 -15.55 -1.89
N MET A 213 -10.86 -14.86 -3.02
CA MET A 213 -9.77 -14.60 -3.94
C MET A 213 -8.74 -13.78 -3.16
N ASN A 214 -7.73 -14.45 -2.64
CA ASN A 214 -6.47 -13.79 -2.37
C ASN A 214 -5.92 -13.38 -3.74
N LEU A 215 -6.26 -12.17 -4.17
CA LEU A 215 -5.42 -11.41 -5.08
C LEU A 215 -4.06 -11.36 -4.39
N GLU A 216 -3.14 -12.26 -4.75
CA GLU A 216 -1.77 -12.10 -4.33
C GLU A 216 -1.31 -10.75 -4.87
N PRO A 217 -0.98 -9.77 -4.02
CA PRO A 217 -0.44 -8.52 -4.49
C PRO A 217 0.86 -8.88 -5.21
N ILE A 218 0.96 -8.55 -6.49
CA ILE A 218 2.23 -8.64 -7.22
C ILE A 218 3.24 -7.85 -6.39
N LEU A 219 4.17 -8.57 -5.77
CA LEU A 219 5.25 -8.04 -4.95
C LEU A 219 6.21 -7.32 -5.89
N MET A 220 5.86 -6.08 -6.21
CA MET A 220 6.69 -5.22 -7.04
C MET A 220 7.82 -4.68 -6.15
N PRO A 221 9.10 -4.97 -6.47
CA PRO A 221 10.24 -4.53 -5.67
C PRO A 221 10.26 -3.01 -5.48
N ARG A 222 10.55 -2.55 -4.25
CA ARG A 222 10.63 -1.13 -3.88
C ARG A 222 11.91 -0.50 -4.43
N LYS A 223 11.72 0.69 -5.05
CA LYS A 223 12.72 1.71 -5.41
C LYS A 223 13.88 1.23 -6.29
N PHE A 224 13.63 1.18 -7.61
CA PHE A 224 14.70 1.36 -8.59
C PHE A 224 14.88 2.85 -8.87
N VAL A 225 16.12 3.24 -9.20
CA VAL A 225 16.38 4.47 -9.95
C VAL A 225 15.46 4.47 -11.16
N LYS A 226 14.66 5.54 -11.33
CA LYS A 226 13.71 5.63 -12.44
C LYS A 226 14.47 5.49 -13.77
N LEU A 227 13.98 4.60 -14.62
CA LEU A 227 14.51 4.36 -15.96
C LEU A 227 14.23 5.56 -16.89
N PRO A 228 15.04 5.79 -17.93
CA PRO A 228 14.83 6.92 -18.84
C PRO A 228 13.50 6.79 -19.60
N ALA A 229 12.82 7.92 -19.82
CA ALA A 229 11.58 8.00 -20.62
C ALA A 229 11.73 7.42 -22.03
N ASP A 230 12.92 7.58 -22.59
CA ASP A 230 13.26 7.18 -23.95
C ASP A 230 13.55 5.68 -24.07
N THR A 231 13.41 4.92 -22.97
CA THR A 231 13.40 3.46 -23.00
C THR A 231 12.38 2.99 -24.04
N HIS A 232 12.79 2.03 -24.86
CA HIS A 232 11.95 1.50 -25.91
C HIS A 232 10.90 0.54 -25.32
N VAL A 233 9.71 0.47 -25.92
CA VAL A 233 8.56 -0.31 -25.40
C VAL A 233 8.83 -1.82 -25.38
N LYS A 234 9.78 -2.30 -26.19
CA LYS A 234 10.28 -3.69 -26.13
C LYS A 234 10.90 -4.02 -24.78
N ASP A 235 11.58 -3.04 -24.20
CA ASP A 235 12.45 -3.17 -23.03
C ASP A 235 11.76 -2.66 -21.75
N ILE A 236 10.43 -2.45 -21.79
CA ILE A 236 9.65 -2.17 -20.60
C ILE A 236 9.74 -3.35 -19.63
N LEU A 237 9.90 -3.02 -18.34
CA LEU A 237 9.75 -3.92 -17.20
C LEU A 237 8.60 -4.94 -17.41
N PRO A 238 8.88 -6.25 -17.42
CA PRO A 238 7.91 -7.29 -17.76
C PRO A 238 6.60 -7.20 -16.96
N GLU A 239 6.68 -6.86 -15.68
CA GLU A 239 5.53 -6.73 -14.78
C GLU A 239 4.64 -5.56 -15.18
N LEU A 240 5.25 -4.42 -15.52
CA LEU A 240 4.52 -3.25 -16.00
C LEU A 240 3.92 -3.51 -17.39
N LYS A 241 4.65 -4.18 -18.27
CA LYS A 241 4.16 -4.59 -19.59
C LYS A 241 2.92 -5.48 -19.46
N GLN A 242 2.98 -6.47 -18.57
CA GLN A 242 1.86 -7.38 -18.31
C GLN A 242 0.64 -6.63 -17.76
N LEU A 243 0.86 -5.70 -16.82
CA LEU A 243 -0.20 -4.87 -16.27
C LEU A 243 -0.89 -4.01 -17.34
N ILE A 244 -0.11 -3.38 -18.23
CA ILE A 244 -0.64 -2.58 -19.35
C ILE A 244 -1.44 -3.46 -20.30
N ILE A 245 -0.93 -4.65 -20.66
CA ILE A 245 -1.62 -5.60 -21.52
C ILE A 245 -2.95 -6.01 -20.91
N GLN A 246 -2.96 -6.43 -19.65
CA GLN A 246 -4.18 -6.87 -18.97
C GLN A 246 -5.21 -5.73 -18.90
N THR A 247 -4.78 -4.55 -18.49
CA THR A 247 -5.69 -3.43 -18.21
C THR A 247 -6.31 -2.84 -19.49
N LEU A 248 -5.52 -2.69 -20.56
CA LEU A 248 -6.03 -2.13 -21.83
C LEU A 248 -6.70 -3.17 -22.74
N SER A 249 -6.47 -4.47 -22.50
CA SER A 249 -7.20 -5.53 -23.20
C SER A 249 -8.65 -5.66 -22.76
N LEU A 250 -9.00 -5.13 -21.58
CA LEU A 250 -10.39 -5.08 -21.10
C LEU A 250 -11.21 -4.15 -22.00
N GLN A 251 -12.22 -4.72 -22.64
CA GLN A 251 -13.09 -3.97 -23.54
C GLN A 251 -13.96 -3.01 -22.75
N LYS A 252 -13.88 -1.72 -23.07
CA LYS A 252 -14.67 -0.67 -22.42
C LYS A 252 -15.78 -0.18 -23.35
N GLY A 253 -16.96 0.11 -22.79
CA GLY A 253 -18.12 0.57 -23.57
C GLY A 253 -17.89 1.90 -24.30
N ASN A 254 -17.03 2.76 -23.74
CA ASN A 254 -16.64 4.05 -24.31
C ASN A 254 -15.52 3.97 -25.37
N GLY A 255 -14.98 2.77 -25.63
CA GLY A 255 -13.87 2.58 -26.57
C GLY A 255 -12.49 3.02 -26.06
N SER A 256 -12.35 3.45 -24.79
CA SER A 256 -11.06 3.87 -24.22
C SER A 256 -10.18 2.69 -23.77
N ASP A 257 -9.96 1.77 -24.70
CA ASP A 257 -9.21 0.53 -24.54
C ASP A 257 -8.15 0.38 -25.64
N TRP A 258 -7.63 -0.83 -25.83
CA TRP A 258 -6.63 -1.16 -26.85
C TRP A 258 -7.00 -0.67 -28.26
N ARG A 259 -8.29 -0.54 -28.60
CA ARG A 259 -8.75 -0.09 -29.93
C ARG A 259 -8.34 1.34 -30.19
N MET A 260 -8.65 2.21 -29.23
CA MET A 260 -8.30 3.63 -29.30
C MET A 260 -6.78 3.83 -29.18
N PHE A 261 -6.10 3.02 -28.37
CA PHE A 261 -4.65 3.06 -28.33
C PHE A 261 -4.04 2.69 -29.70
N ALA A 262 -4.50 1.59 -30.30
CA ALA A 262 -4.04 1.10 -31.61
C ALA A 262 -4.23 2.14 -32.73
N GLU A 263 -5.41 2.77 -32.79
CA GLU A 263 -5.70 3.83 -33.75
C GLU A 263 -4.71 5.00 -33.62
N ARG A 264 -4.42 5.42 -32.38
CA ARG A 264 -3.54 6.57 -32.12
C ARG A 264 -2.08 6.35 -32.45
N ILE A 265 -1.62 5.11 -32.38
CA ILE A 265 -0.26 4.75 -32.80
C ILE A 265 -0.19 4.45 -34.30
N GLY A 266 -1.30 4.63 -35.04
CA GLY A 266 -1.36 4.53 -36.49
C GLY A 266 -1.63 3.14 -37.04
N LEU A 267 -2.21 2.21 -36.26
CA LEU A 267 -2.65 0.93 -36.83
C LEU A 267 -3.87 1.17 -37.73
N SER A 268 -3.87 0.53 -38.90
CA SER A 268 -4.98 0.59 -39.85
C SER A 268 -6.28 0.09 -39.22
N GLU A 269 -7.38 0.78 -39.50
CA GLU A 269 -8.71 0.41 -39.01
C GLU A 269 -9.12 -1.01 -39.43
N THR A 270 -8.69 -1.45 -40.62
CA THR A 270 -8.89 -2.83 -41.13
C THR A 270 -8.32 -3.88 -40.18
N LEU A 271 -7.07 -3.71 -39.75
CA LEU A 271 -6.39 -4.60 -38.80
C LEU A 271 -7.07 -4.60 -37.42
N ILE A 272 -7.46 -3.42 -36.93
CA ILE A 272 -8.19 -3.29 -35.65
C ILE A 272 -9.52 -4.05 -35.73
N ASN A 273 -10.26 -3.91 -36.84
CA ASN A 273 -11.52 -4.60 -37.06
C ASN A 273 -11.34 -6.12 -37.20
N GLN A 274 -10.27 -6.57 -37.85
CA GLN A 274 -9.91 -7.99 -37.89
C GLN A 274 -9.66 -8.55 -36.49
N TRP A 275 -8.88 -7.86 -35.65
CA TRP A 275 -8.63 -8.30 -34.27
C TRP A 275 -9.87 -8.28 -33.37
N LYS A 276 -10.81 -7.36 -33.62
CA LYS A 276 -12.14 -7.39 -32.96
C LYS A 276 -12.90 -8.67 -33.34
N LEU A 277 -12.94 -9.04 -34.62
CA LEU A 277 -13.64 -10.23 -35.10
C LEU A 277 -13.03 -11.53 -34.57
N MET A 278 -11.71 -11.57 -34.41
CA MET A 278 -10.98 -12.72 -33.87
C MET A 278 -11.20 -12.94 -32.37
N LYS A 279 -11.86 -12.01 -31.64
CA LYS A 279 -12.15 -12.10 -30.20
C LYS A 279 -10.93 -12.53 -29.37
N LEU A 280 -9.79 -11.88 -29.60
CA LEU A 280 -8.54 -12.19 -28.91
C LEU A 280 -8.67 -11.96 -27.39
N ASN A 281 -8.05 -12.82 -26.58
CA ASN A 281 -8.05 -12.69 -25.12
C ASN A 281 -7.22 -11.49 -24.62
N GLN A 282 -6.13 -11.15 -25.32
CA GLN A 282 -5.22 -10.06 -24.96
C GLN A 282 -4.82 -9.24 -26.20
N PRO A 283 -5.76 -8.54 -26.85
CA PRO A 283 -5.50 -7.80 -28.07
C PRO A 283 -4.42 -6.72 -27.89
N MET A 284 -4.29 -6.13 -26.70
CA MET A 284 -3.24 -5.14 -26.43
C MET A 284 -1.82 -5.73 -26.57
N ARG A 285 -1.63 -7.03 -26.34
CA ARG A 285 -0.32 -7.68 -26.56
C ARG A 285 0.10 -7.60 -28.01
N ASN A 286 -0.85 -7.81 -28.93
CA ASN A 286 -0.59 -7.72 -30.37
C ASN A 286 -0.35 -6.26 -30.79
N VAL A 287 -1.12 -5.33 -30.23
CA VAL A 287 -0.92 -3.89 -30.43
C VAL A 287 0.50 -3.48 -30.03
N LEU A 288 0.96 -3.85 -28.83
CA LEU A 288 2.32 -3.54 -28.37
C LEU A 288 3.37 -4.22 -29.24
N ASN A 289 3.17 -5.47 -29.64
CA ASN A 289 4.12 -6.17 -30.51
C ASN A 289 4.28 -5.47 -31.86
N VAL A 290 3.18 -5.08 -32.51
CA VAL A 290 3.23 -4.34 -33.78
C VAL A 290 3.87 -2.97 -33.58
N TRP A 291 3.42 -2.23 -32.55
CA TRP A 291 3.94 -0.90 -32.25
C TRP A 291 5.43 -0.89 -31.96
N SER A 292 5.91 -1.94 -31.29
CA SER A 292 7.32 -2.10 -30.92
C SER A 292 8.28 -2.18 -32.12
N ASN A 293 7.77 -2.33 -33.35
CA ASN A 293 8.60 -2.25 -34.55
C ASN A 293 8.85 -0.81 -35.00
N SER A 294 8.12 0.16 -34.45
CA SER A 294 8.35 1.58 -34.71
C SER A 294 9.52 2.10 -33.88
N PRO A 295 10.48 2.85 -34.48
CA PRO A 295 11.59 3.45 -33.74
C PRO A 295 11.13 4.51 -32.72
N GLY A 296 9.91 5.04 -32.89
CA GLY A 296 9.31 6.00 -31.96
C GLY A 296 8.56 5.38 -30.79
N ALA A 297 8.51 4.05 -30.66
CA ALA A 297 7.78 3.36 -29.60
C ALA A 297 8.53 3.42 -28.26
N THR A 298 8.51 4.59 -27.62
CA THR A 298 9.15 4.83 -26.32
C THR A 298 8.15 4.87 -25.17
N VAL A 299 8.63 4.69 -23.94
CA VAL A 299 7.82 4.79 -22.72
C VAL A 299 7.25 6.21 -22.55
N ARG A 300 7.98 7.25 -22.95
CA ARG A 300 7.48 8.63 -23.00
C ARG A 300 6.23 8.75 -23.88
N LEU A 301 6.28 8.17 -25.07
CA LEU A 301 5.16 8.22 -26.01
C LEU A 301 3.97 7.37 -25.49
N LEU A 302 4.26 6.22 -24.89
CA LEU A 302 3.26 5.38 -24.21
C LEU A 302 2.55 6.16 -23.11
N HIS A 303 3.31 6.80 -22.21
CA HIS A 303 2.79 7.63 -21.14
C HIS A 303 1.90 8.76 -21.68
N ARG A 304 2.35 9.48 -22.72
CA ARG A 304 1.56 10.52 -23.39
C ARG A 304 0.22 10.01 -23.91
N HIS A 305 0.18 8.79 -24.46
CA HIS A 305 -1.07 8.17 -24.90
C HIS A 305 -1.98 7.77 -23.73
N LEU A 306 -1.41 7.25 -22.62
CA LEU A 306 -2.17 6.86 -21.43
C LEU A 306 -2.83 8.06 -20.72
N VAL A 307 -2.13 9.20 -20.64
CA VAL A 307 -2.64 10.45 -20.04
C VAL A 307 -3.62 11.19 -20.96
N SER A 308 -3.65 10.85 -22.24
CA SER A 308 -4.45 11.57 -23.24
C SER A 308 -5.94 11.64 -22.86
N PRO A 309 -6.63 12.78 -23.11
CA PRO A 309 -8.04 12.98 -22.77
C PRO A 309 -9.01 11.95 -23.37
N GLN A 310 -8.62 11.25 -24.43
CA GLN A 310 -9.42 10.23 -25.08
C GLN A 310 -9.28 8.86 -24.36
N LEU A 311 -8.08 8.49 -23.92
CA LEU A 311 -7.82 7.18 -23.30
C LEU A 311 -8.03 7.19 -21.78
N LYS A 312 -7.74 8.32 -21.12
CA LYS A 312 -7.94 8.59 -19.68
C LYS A 312 -7.49 7.45 -18.76
N SER A 313 -6.37 6.80 -19.07
CA SER A 313 -5.85 5.68 -18.28
C SER A 313 -4.88 6.19 -17.20
N VAL A 314 -5.38 7.10 -16.36
CA VAL A 314 -4.59 7.87 -15.38
C VAL A 314 -3.89 6.97 -14.37
N MET A 315 -4.55 5.90 -13.92
CA MET A 315 -3.95 4.94 -12.99
C MET A 315 -2.76 4.18 -13.60
N LEU A 316 -2.84 3.79 -14.87
CA LEU A 316 -1.72 3.18 -15.58
C LEU A 316 -0.59 4.19 -15.80
N ALA A 317 -0.93 5.43 -16.18
CA ALA A 317 0.06 6.49 -16.36
C ALA A 317 0.83 6.78 -15.07
N LYS A 318 0.13 6.92 -13.93
CA LYS A 318 0.74 7.06 -12.61
C LYS A 318 1.67 5.89 -12.31
N ARG A 319 1.24 4.66 -12.59
CA ARG A 319 2.09 3.47 -12.39
C ARG A 319 3.34 3.50 -13.28
N VAL A 320 3.27 4.00 -14.51
CA VAL A 320 4.46 4.18 -15.38
C VAL A 320 5.43 5.22 -14.78
N THR A 321 4.92 6.34 -14.24
CA THR A 321 5.75 7.42 -13.66
C THR A 321 6.54 6.99 -12.41
N GLU A 322 6.10 5.92 -11.74
CA GLU A 322 6.81 5.35 -10.59
C GLU A 322 8.09 4.62 -11.00
N TYR A 323 8.19 4.14 -12.23
CA TYR A 323 9.33 3.36 -12.74
C TYR A 323 10.16 4.11 -13.79
N TYR A 324 9.59 5.11 -14.47
CA TYR A 324 10.25 5.84 -15.55
C TYR A 324 10.16 7.36 -15.36
N ASN A 325 11.20 8.06 -15.79
CA ASN A 325 11.26 9.53 -15.82
C ASN A 325 10.51 10.07 -17.04
N VAL A 326 9.18 10.09 -16.99
CA VAL A 326 8.31 10.53 -18.10
C VAL A 326 7.73 11.94 -17.93
N ASP A 327 8.19 12.66 -16.91
CA ASP A 327 7.89 14.08 -16.64
C ASP A 327 8.50 15.01 -17.69
#